data_AF-A0A9D1CC61-F1
#
_entry.id   AF-A0A9D1CC61-F1
#
_cell.length_a   1.000
_cell.length_b   1.000
_cell.length_c   1.000
_cell.angle_alpha   90.00
_cell.angle_beta   90.00
_cell.angle_gamma   90.00
#
_symmetry.space_group_name_H-M   'P 1'
#
loop_
_entity.id
_entity.type
_entity.pdbx_description
1 polymer ?
#
loop_
_entity_poly.entity_id
_entity_poly.type
_entity_poly.pdbx_seq_one_letter_code
_entity_poly.pdbx_strand_id
1 'polypeptide(L)'
;MKTLKQPIKIILLFMFTGSFIVSANETNIRKRIENVGFLTPESVEYNAHEDVYLVTNINGHPLEKDSNGFISKLSPDGKVIDLKWLDGAKPGTTLHAPKGASIINNLLYVTDINQVHIFSLPDGQQKKSITIVGSTFLNGITPGQGDSVYVTDSGLNAAFKPTGTDAIYKVWSNGRYELVVQDAKMGAPNGLWDNGNGLQVVTFKSGQMVHITPSGKQKILPTPPSGGLDGLVKLNDGRFLFSSWGGSAIYALNEDNTYSLFADALDAPADLGVDSKRNRLLIPLFKQNAVVFLPF
;
A
#
# COMPACT_ATOMS: atom_id res chain seq x y z
N MET A 1 -30.95 -33.61 82.32
CA MET A 1 -31.36 -33.33 80.93
C MET A 1 -30.14 -33.45 80.03
N LYS A 2 -30.22 -34.33 79.02
CA LYS A 2 -29.20 -34.58 77.99
C LYS A 2 -29.08 -33.38 77.05
N THR A 3 -27.87 -32.98 76.68
CA THR A 3 -27.53 -32.43 75.33
C THR A 3 -26.02 -32.16 75.25
N LEU A 4 -25.29 -33.02 74.54
CA LEU A 4 -24.83 -32.90 73.13
C LEU A 4 -23.44 -32.24 73.01
N LYS A 5 -22.42 -33.11 72.90
CA LYS A 5 -21.10 -32.75 72.36
C LYS A 5 -21.29 -32.36 70.88
N GLN A 6 -21.00 -31.12 70.51
CA GLN A 6 -20.89 -30.74 69.11
C GLN A 6 -19.52 -31.17 68.54
N PRO A 7 -19.46 -31.74 67.33
CA PRO A 7 -18.19 -32.07 66.69
C PRO A 7 -17.54 -30.82 66.09
N ILE A 8 -16.23 -30.69 66.29
CA ILE A 8 -15.38 -29.69 65.64
C ILE A 8 -15.36 -30.00 64.14
N LYS A 9 -15.96 -29.13 63.32
CA LYS A 9 -15.80 -29.17 61.86
C LYS A 9 -14.44 -28.54 61.51
N ILE A 10 -13.48 -29.37 61.11
CA ILE A 10 -12.26 -28.92 60.44
C ILE A 10 -12.67 -28.48 59.03
N ILE A 11 -12.66 -27.17 58.79
CA ILE A 11 -12.80 -26.62 57.43
C ILE A 11 -11.41 -26.72 56.79
N LEU A 12 -11.22 -27.70 55.90
CA LEU A 12 -10.06 -27.76 55.02
C LEU A 12 -10.22 -26.65 53.98
N LEU A 13 -9.46 -25.57 54.13
CA LEU A 13 -9.35 -24.52 53.14
C LEU A 13 -8.46 -25.03 51.98
N PHE A 14 -9.07 -25.52 50.91
CA PHE A 14 -8.36 -25.78 49.66
C PHE A 14 -7.98 -24.45 49.04
N MET A 15 -6.73 -24.02 49.21
CA MET A 15 -6.15 -22.95 48.39
C MET A 15 -6.02 -23.48 46.96
N PHE A 16 -6.95 -23.10 46.10
CA PHE A 16 -6.78 -23.22 44.65
C PHE A 16 -5.71 -22.21 44.23
N THR A 17 -4.47 -22.66 44.05
CA THR A 17 -3.44 -21.89 43.36
C THR A 17 -3.80 -21.87 41.88
N GLY A 18 -4.70 -20.97 41.50
CA GLY A 18 -4.95 -20.66 40.10
C GLY A 18 -3.64 -20.17 39.48
N SER A 19 -3.02 -21.02 38.65
CA SER A 19 -1.93 -20.58 37.78
C SER A 19 -2.56 -19.66 36.74
N PHE A 20 -2.45 -18.36 36.94
CA PHE A 20 -2.70 -17.40 35.88
C PHE A 20 -1.62 -17.61 34.82
N ILE A 21 -1.97 -18.31 33.75
CA ILE A 21 -1.22 -18.20 32.50
C ILE A 21 -1.50 -16.78 32.02
N VAL A 22 -0.57 -15.87 32.28
CA VAL A 22 -0.46 -14.65 31.49
C VAL A 22 -0.14 -15.13 30.10
N SER A 23 -1.16 -15.19 29.23
CA SER A 23 -0.94 -15.18 27.80
C SER A 23 -0.17 -13.90 27.53
N ALA A 24 1.12 -14.00 27.25
CA ALA A 24 1.83 -12.91 26.63
C ALA A 24 1.04 -12.57 25.37
N ASN A 25 0.40 -11.40 25.33
CA ASN A 25 -0.03 -10.81 24.07
C ASN A 25 1.19 -10.92 23.16
N GLU A 26 1.10 -11.67 22.06
CA GLU A 26 2.08 -11.58 21.00
C GLU A 26 2.21 -10.09 20.70
N THR A 27 3.34 -9.52 21.10
CA THR A 27 3.66 -8.12 20.88
C THR A 27 3.36 -7.80 19.42
N ASN A 28 2.77 -6.64 19.15
CA ASN A 28 2.75 -5.99 17.84
C ASN A 28 4.20 -5.84 17.34
N ILE A 29 4.82 -6.92 16.86
CA ILE A 29 6.21 -6.88 16.42
C ILE A 29 6.20 -6.19 15.07
N ARG A 30 6.43 -4.87 15.12
CA ARG A 30 6.90 -4.11 13.98
C ARG A 30 8.17 -4.79 13.47
N LYS A 31 8.07 -5.43 12.31
CA LYS A 31 9.24 -6.01 11.64
C LYS A 31 9.76 -5.02 10.62
N ARG A 32 11.05 -4.73 10.66
CA ARG A 32 11.70 -3.79 9.76
C ARG A 32 12.76 -4.50 8.94
N ILE A 33 12.69 -4.34 7.62
CA ILE A 33 13.63 -4.90 6.65
C ILE A 33 14.40 -3.72 6.06
N GLU A 34 15.70 -3.66 6.30
CA GLU A 34 16.58 -2.57 5.87
C GLU A 34 18.00 -3.09 5.66
N ASN A 35 18.87 -2.28 5.05
CA ASN A 35 20.25 -2.67 4.70
C ASN A 35 20.34 -3.92 3.79
N VAL A 36 19.28 -4.19 3.02
CA VAL A 36 19.21 -5.32 2.08
C VAL A 36 19.40 -4.91 0.62
N GLY A 37 19.65 -3.63 0.36
CA GLY A 37 19.90 -3.08 -0.98
C GLY A 37 18.69 -2.44 -1.66
N PHE A 38 17.61 -2.15 -0.93
CA PHE A 38 16.53 -1.31 -1.45
C PHE A 38 17.05 0.08 -1.83
N LEU A 39 16.45 0.66 -2.86
CA LEU A 39 16.78 1.99 -3.36
C LEU A 39 15.48 2.74 -3.66
N THR A 40 15.05 3.55 -2.69
CA THR A 40 13.79 4.30 -2.71
C THR A 40 12.60 3.37 -2.98
N PRO A 41 12.26 2.48 -2.03
CA PRO A 41 11.11 1.61 -2.19
C PRO A 41 9.82 2.43 -2.16
N GLU A 42 8.92 2.19 -3.11
CA GLU A 42 7.73 3.04 -3.32
C GLU A 42 6.41 2.31 -3.04
N SER A 43 6.30 1.04 -3.42
CA SER A 43 5.10 0.21 -3.19
C SER A 43 5.49 -1.22 -2.83
N VAL A 44 4.58 -1.93 -2.16
CA VAL A 44 4.73 -3.35 -1.84
C VAL A 44 3.46 -4.08 -2.20
N GLU A 45 3.53 -5.01 -3.15
CA GLU A 45 2.38 -5.81 -3.58
C GLU A 45 2.53 -7.26 -3.11
N TYR A 46 1.46 -7.83 -2.54
CA TYR A 46 1.47 -9.21 -2.06
C TYR A 46 1.01 -10.18 -3.16
N ASN A 47 1.96 -11.00 -3.63
CA ASN A 47 1.65 -12.12 -4.52
C ASN A 47 1.27 -13.35 -3.70
N ALA A 48 -0.03 -13.51 -3.46
CA ALA A 48 -0.57 -14.62 -2.66
C ALA A 48 -0.35 -16.01 -3.29
N HIS A 49 -0.19 -16.10 -4.62
CA HIS A 49 0.03 -17.38 -5.31
C HIS A 49 1.43 -17.95 -5.02
N GLU A 50 2.46 -17.10 -5.06
CA GLU A 50 3.83 -17.49 -4.71
C GLU A 50 4.15 -17.31 -3.22
N ASP A 51 3.26 -16.67 -2.45
CA ASP A 51 3.46 -16.27 -1.05
C ASP A 51 4.73 -15.41 -0.87
N VAL A 52 4.85 -14.36 -1.69
CA VAL A 52 5.98 -13.42 -1.70
C VAL A 52 5.49 -11.98 -1.79
N TYR A 53 6.36 -11.03 -1.40
CA TYR A 53 6.15 -9.61 -1.57
C TYR A 53 6.99 -9.07 -2.72
N LEU A 54 6.38 -8.24 -3.56
CA LEU A 54 7.03 -7.56 -4.66
C LEU A 54 7.20 -6.09 -4.28
N VAL A 55 8.43 -5.62 -4.15
CA VAL A 55 8.76 -4.26 -3.71
C VAL A 55 9.28 -3.47 -4.90
N THR A 56 8.58 -2.42 -5.31
CA THR A 56 9.08 -1.51 -6.36
C THR A 56 10.16 -0.59 -5.79
N ASN A 57 11.23 -0.39 -6.53
CA ASN A 57 12.35 0.48 -6.16
C ASN A 57 12.62 1.47 -7.29
N ILE A 58 12.48 2.75 -6.98
CA ILE A 58 12.66 3.83 -7.95
C ILE A 58 14.11 3.95 -8.39
N ASN A 59 15.06 3.81 -7.46
CA ASN A 59 16.50 3.94 -7.71
C ASN A 59 16.92 5.26 -8.39
N GLY A 60 16.75 6.40 -7.71
CA GLY A 60 17.20 7.70 -8.22
C GLY A 60 16.05 8.70 -8.28
N HIS A 61 15.99 9.50 -9.34
CA HIS A 61 14.98 10.53 -9.46
C HIS A 61 13.65 9.95 -9.98
N PRO A 62 12.49 10.26 -9.37
CA PRO A 62 11.21 9.60 -9.68
C PRO A 62 10.61 9.88 -11.07
N LEU A 63 11.28 10.67 -11.91
CA LEU A 63 10.87 11.01 -13.28
C LEU A 63 11.97 10.81 -14.31
N GLU A 64 13.11 10.26 -13.90
CA GLU A 64 14.22 10.00 -14.81
C GLU A 64 14.02 8.67 -15.53
N LYS A 65 14.28 8.66 -16.85
CA LYS A 65 14.15 7.49 -17.72
C LYS A 65 15.49 6.85 -18.00
N ASP A 66 16.16 6.37 -16.95
CA ASP A 66 17.53 5.85 -17.00
C ASP A 66 17.62 4.31 -17.01
N SER A 67 16.48 3.64 -16.86
CA SER A 67 16.36 2.18 -16.91
C SER A 67 17.09 1.48 -15.76
N ASN A 68 17.12 2.10 -14.58
CA ASN A 68 17.82 1.53 -13.43
C ASN A 68 16.87 1.01 -12.32
N GLY A 69 15.58 1.29 -12.43
CA GLY A 69 14.54 0.87 -11.50
C GLY A 69 14.36 -0.65 -11.49
N PHE A 70 13.87 -1.18 -10.38
CA PHE A 70 13.74 -2.63 -10.23
C PHE A 70 12.65 -3.05 -9.25
N ILE A 71 12.28 -4.33 -9.29
CA ILE A 71 11.35 -4.95 -8.34
C ILE A 71 12.09 -6.05 -7.57
N SER A 72 12.06 -5.96 -6.24
CA SER A 72 12.60 -6.97 -5.34
C SER A 72 11.53 -7.99 -4.97
N LYS A 73 11.93 -9.26 -4.80
CA LYS A 73 11.09 -10.33 -4.28
C LYS A 73 11.52 -10.69 -2.86
N LEU A 74 10.59 -10.59 -1.91
CA LEU A 74 10.81 -10.91 -0.50
C LEU A 74 9.92 -12.06 -0.07
N SER A 75 10.42 -12.85 0.86
CA SER A 75 9.59 -13.80 1.60
C SER A 75 8.76 -13.09 2.67
N PRO A 76 7.68 -13.72 3.17
CA PRO A 76 6.84 -13.17 4.24
C PRO A 76 7.56 -13.05 5.59
N ASP A 77 8.68 -13.77 5.78
CA ASP A 77 9.61 -13.60 6.91
C ASP A 77 10.69 -12.54 6.64
N GLY A 78 10.56 -11.74 5.58
CA GLY A 78 11.38 -10.56 5.31
C GLY A 78 12.78 -10.87 4.78
N LYS A 79 13.05 -12.09 4.32
CA LYS A 79 14.29 -12.40 3.60
C LYS A 79 14.14 -11.92 2.16
N VAL A 80 15.22 -11.34 1.61
CA VAL A 80 15.29 -11.06 0.19
C VAL A 80 15.54 -12.37 -0.54
N ILE A 81 14.57 -12.78 -1.36
CA ILE A 81 14.67 -13.95 -2.23
C ILE A 81 15.50 -13.58 -3.45
N ASP A 82 15.16 -12.44 -4.06
CA ASP A 82 15.89 -11.85 -5.18
C ASP A 82 15.74 -10.34 -5.13
N LEU A 83 16.86 -9.63 -4.99
CA LEU A 83 16.86 -8.17 -4.81
C LEU A 83 16.39 -7.45 -6.08
N LYS A 84 16.75 -7.97 -7.26
CA LYS A 84 16.44 -7.35 -8.56
C LYS A 84 15.78 -8.39 -9.48
N TRP A 85 14.69 -8.97 -9.00
CA TRP A 85 13.93 -9.99 -9.72
C TRP A 85 13.45 -9.49 -11.09
N LEU A 86 12.94 -8.26 -11.15
CA LEU A 86 12.81 -7.51 -12.41
C LEU A 86 13.77 -6.34 -12.37
N ASP A 87 14.74 -6.32 -13.27
CA ASP A 87 15.82 -5.33 -13.30
C ASP A 87 15.75 -4.52 -14.60
N GLY A 88 15.43 -3.23 -14.51
CA GLY A 88 15.35 -2.34 -15.67
C GLY A 88 16.65 -2.24 -16.47
N ALA A 89 17.80 -2.56 -15.86
CA ALA A 89 19.09 -2.55 -16.53
C ALA A 89 19.32 -3.79 -17.40
N LYS A 90 18.41 -4.79 -17.36
CA LYS A 90 18.53 -6.05 -18.10
C LYS A 90 17.69 -6.04 -19.39
N PRO A 91 18.18 -6.68 -20.46
CA PRO A 91 17.39 -6.86 -21.68
C PRO A 91 16.06 -7.55 -21.39
N GLY A 92 14.99 -7.07 -22.02
CA GLY A 92 13.64 -7.65 -21.88
C GLY A 92 12.85 -7.15 -20.67
N THR A 93 13.41 -6.24 -19.87
CA THR A 93 12.70 -5.52 -18.80
C THR A 93 12.88 -4.01 -19.01
N THR A 94 11.78 -3.26 -19.02
CA THR A 94 11.77 -1.81 -18.99
C THR A 94 11.19 -1.37 -17.67
N LEU A 95 12.04 -0.81 -16.82
CA LEU A 95 11.70 -0.16 -15.56
C LEU A 95 12.69 0.98 -15.35
N HIS A 96 12.19 2.19 -15.21
CA HIS A 96 12.98 3.39 -14.94
C HIS A 96 12.82 3.81 -13.48
N ALA A 97 11.59 4.12 -13.06
CA ALA A 97 11.27 4.58 -11.72
C ALA A 97 9.92 4.00 -11.25
N PRO A 98 9.81 2.65 -11.11
CA PRO A 98 8.55 1.99 -10.81
C PRO A 98 7.94 2.43 -9.48
N LYS A 99 6.62 2.59 -9.44
CA LYS A 99 5.88 3.11 -8.28
C LYS A 99 4.84 2.13 -7.78
N GLY A 100 3.56 2.40 -8.01
CA GLY A 100 2.47 1.50 -7.67
C GLY A 100 2.58 0.18 -8.42
N ALA A 101 2.22 -0.92 -7.74
CA ALA A 101 2.11 -2.24 -8.33
C ALA A 101 0.78 -2.90 -7.98
N SER A 102 0.21 -3.68 -8.90
CA SER A 102 -1.02 -4.43 -8.65
C SER A 102 -1.06 -5.73 -9.46
N ILE A 103 -1.57 -6.80 -8.86
CA ILE A 103 -1.70 -8.11 -9.50
C ILE A 103 -3.16 -8.41 -9.86
N ILE A 104 -3.39 -8.79 -11.13
CA ILE A 104 -4.67 -9.33 -11.61
C ILE A 104 -4.39 -10.52 -12.52
N ASN A 105 -5.04 -11.67 -12.29
CA ASN A 105 -4.99 -12.85 -13.18
C ASN A 105 -3.56 -13.24 -13.64
N ASN A 106 -2.61 -13.37 -12.69
CA ASN A 106 -1.19 -13.66 -12.96
C ASN A 106 -0.45 -12.60 -13.81
N LEU A 107 -0.99 -11.40 -13.91
CA LEU A 107 -0.31 -10.25 -14.49
C LEU A 107 0.01 -9.25 -13.39
N LEU A 108 1.26 -8.81 -13.36
CA LEU A 108 1.73 -7.69 -12.55
C LEU A 108 1.69 -6.41 -13.39
N TYR A 109 0.91 -5.44 -12.95
CA TYR A 109 0.85 -4.10 -13.50
C TYR A 109 1.73 -3.19 -12.64
N VAL A 110 2.52 -2.33 -13.28
CA VAL A 110 3.46 -1.44 -12.60
C VAL A 110 3.37 -0.07 -13.24
N THR A 111 3.12 0.97 -12.47
CA THR A 111 3.20 2.36 -12.94
C THR A 111 4.64 2.82 -12.96
N ASP A 112 5.03 3.50 -14.03
CA ASP A 112 6.39 4.00 -14.22
C ASP A 112 6.35 5.28 -15.07
N ILE A 113 6.39 6.43 -14.38
CA ILE A 113 6.46 7.77 -14.96
C ILE A 113 5.25 8.14 -15.83
N ASN A 114 5.19 7.66 -17.07
CA ASN A 114 4.08 7.88 -17.98
C ASN A 114 3.64 6.58 -18.68
N GLN A 115 4.09 5.44 -18.15
CA GLN A 115 3.80 4.12 -18.67
C GLN A 115 3.20 3.23 -17.59
N VAL A 116 2.38 2.27 -18.03
CA VAL A 116 2.01 1.10 -17.25
C VAL A 116 2.65 -0.11 -17.90
N HIS A 117 3.55 -0.77 -17.19
CA HIS A 117 4.18 -2.01 -17.61
C HIS A 117 3.37 -3.21 -17.12
N ILE A 118 3.31 -4.25 -17.95
CA ILE A 118 2.61 -5.50 -17.63
C ILE A 118 3.59 -6.66 -17.77
N PHE A 119 3.76 -7.42 -16.70
CA PHE A 119 4.61 -8.61 -16.63
C PHE A 119 3.76 -9.84 -16.33
N SER A 120 4.08 -10.99 -16.91
CA SER A 120 3.50 -12.26 -16.45
C SER A 120 4.15 -12.74 -15.17
N LEU A 121 3.35 -13.43 -14.36
CA LEU A 121 3.77 -14.19 -13.21
C LEU A 121 3.66 -15.70 -13.52
N PRO A 122 4.57 -16.53 -12.99
CA PRO A 122 5.68 -16.18 -12.10
C PRO A 122 6.98 -15.80 -12.83
N ASP A 123 7.04 -15.93 -14.17
CA ASP A 123 8.29 -15.83 -14.95
C ASP A 123 8.85 -14.42 -15.09
N GLY A 124 8.05 -13.38 -14.80
CA GLY A 124 8.48 -11.99 -14.91
C GLY A 124 8.60 -11.48 -16.34
N GLN A 125 8.08 -12.20 -17.35
CA GLN A 125 8.21 -11.76 -18.73
C GLN A 125 7.37 -10.51 -19.01
N GLN A 126 8.01 -9.44 -19.48
CA GLN A 126 7.29 -8.25 -19.89
C GLN A 126 6.41 -8.52 -21.12
N LYS A 127 5.10 -8.31 -20.98
CA LYS A 127 4.10 -8.49 -22.05
C LYS A 127 3.81 -7.19 -22.79
N LYS A 128 3.79 -6.07 -22.07
CA LYS A 128 3.40 -4.77 -22.64
C LYS A 128 3.95 -3.60 -21.85
N SER A 129 4.11 -2.47 -22.54
CA SER A 129 4.30 -1.14 -21.97
C SER A 129 3.27 -0.22 -22.61
N ILE A 130 2.37 0.34 -21.80
CA ILE A 130 1.27 1.18 -22.25
C ILE A 130 1.61 2.62 -21.88
N THR A 131 1.93 3.44 -22.88
CA THR A 131 2.15 4.88 -22.67
C THR A 131 0.81 5.60 -22.55
N ILE A 132 0.57 6.28 -21.42
CA ILE A 132 -0.59 7.15 -21.25
C ILE A 132 -0.20 8.54 -21.74
N VAL A 133 -0.62 8.87 -22.96
CA VAL A 133 -0.29 10.14 -23.60
C VAL A 133 -0.83 11.32 -22.79
N GLY A 134 0.04 12.29 -22.51
CA GLY A 134 -0.28 13.49 -21.74
C GLY A 134 -0.09 13.34 -20.23
N SER A 135 0.11 12.11 -19.72
CA SER A 135 0.44 11.93 -18.31
C SER A 135 1.87 12.36 -17.98
N THR A 136 2.11 12.78 -16.74
CA THR A 136 3.43 13.28 -16.32
C THR A 136 4.04 12.52 -15.13
N PHE A 137 3.21 11.97 -14.24
CA PHE A 137 3.65 11.28 -13.04
C PHE A 137 2.62 10.21 -12.63
N LEU A 138 2.58 9.09 -13.36
CA LEU A 138 1.81 7.92 -12.94
C LEU A 138 2.35 7.38 -11.62
N ASN A 139 1.46 7.22 -10.64
CA ASN A 139 1.81 6.77 -9.30
C ASN A 139 0.91 5.63 -8.79
N GLY A 140 -0.08 5.90 -7.94
CA GLY A 140 -0.94 4.88 -7.37
C GLY A 140 -1.68 4.03 -8.42
N ILE A 141 -1.90 2.76 -8.07
CA ILE A 141 -2.61 1.76 -8.88
C ILE A 141 -3.48 0.88 -8.00
N THR A 142 -4.68 0.52 -8.46
CA THR A 142 -5.56 -0.44 -7.78
C THR A 142 -6.21 -1.38 -8.79
N PRO A 143 -6.52 -2.63 -8.42
CA PRO A 143 -7.37 -3.48 -9.24
C PRO A 143 -8.72 -2.83 -9.53
N GLY A 144 -9.22 -3.01 -10.75
CA GLY A 144 -10.60 -2.75 -11.15
C GLY A 144 -11.30 -4.04 -11.56
N GLN A 145 -12.40 -3.91 -12.30
CA GLN A 145 -13.14 -5.07 -12.82
C GLN A 145 -12.42 -5.76 -13.99
N GLY A 146 -12.52 -7.08 -14.05
CA GLY A 146 -11.95 -7.88 -15.15
C GLY A 146 -10.41 -7.89 -15.11
N ASP A 147 -9.78 -7.49 -16.21
CA ASP A 147 -8.32 -7.35 -16.37
C ASP A 147 -7.85 -5.89 -16.36
N SER A 148 -8.65 -5.01 -15.76
CA SER A 148 -8.36 -3.57 -15.70
C SER A 148 -7.86 -3.11 -14.35
N VAL A 149 -7.04 -2.07 -14.37
CA VAL A 149 -6.55 -1.33 -13.21
C VAL A 149 -6.97 0.13 -13.33
N TYR A 150 -7.11 0.81 -12.20
CA TYR A 150 -7.17 2.27 -12.14
C TYR A 150 -5.80 2.80 -11.74
N VAL A 151 -5.33 3.87 -12.38
CA VAL A 151 -4.03 4.51 -12.12
C VAL A 151 -4.19 6.02 -11.97
N THR A 152 -3.47 6.63 -11.04
CA THR A 152 -3.42 8.09 -10.91
C THR A 152 -2.26 8.68 -11.69
N ASP A 153 -2.47 9.82 -12.34
CA ASP A 153 -1.41 10.77 -12.68
C ASP A 153 -1.39 11.88 -11.62
N SER A 154 -0.32 11.92 -10.82
CA SER A 154 -0.12 12.94 -9.81
C SER A 154 0.15 14.33 -10.39
N GLY A 155 0.39 14.46 -11.70
CA GLY A 155 0.48 15.77 -12.34
C GLY A 155 1.67 16.60 -11.86
N LEU A 156 2.85 15.98 -11.70
CA LEU A 156 4.06 16.63 -11.19
C LEU A 156 5.21 16.56 -12.21
N ASN A 157 6.03 17.62 -12.26
CA ASN A 157 7.29 17.61 -13.02
C ASN A 157 8.49 17.22 -12.13
N ALA A 158 9.69 17.20 -12.72
CA ALA A 158 10.91 16.79 -12.01
C ALA A 158 11.25 17.68 -10.79
N ALA A 159 10.76 18.92 -10.74
CA ALA A 159 10.90 19.81 -9.58
C ALA A 159 9.74 19.66 -8.58
N PHE A 160 8.93 18.61 -8.70
CA PHE A 160 7.70 18.35 -7.94
C PHE A 160 6.71 19.53 -7.96
N LYS A 161 6.67 20.26 -9.08
CA LYS A 161 5.70 21.34 -9.34
C LYS A 161 4.52 20.81 -10.15
N PRO A 162 3.30 21.31 -9.92
CA PRO A 162 2.13 20.92 -10.70
C PRO A 162 2.30 21.17 -12.20
N THR A 163 1.89 20.21 -13.01
CA THR A 163 1.81 20.29 -14.47
C THR A 163 0.39 20.57 -14.95
N GLY A 164 -0.61 20.32 -14.09
CA GLY A 164 -2.03 20.40 -14.40
C GLY A 164 -2.57 19.15 -15.10
N THR A 165 -1.81 18.06 -15.14
CA THR A 165 -2.25 16.78 -15.73
C THR A 165 -2.91 15.83 -14.74
N ASP A 166 -3.11 16.26 -13.48
CA ASP A 166 -3.82 15.54 -12.42
C ASP A 166 -5.04 14.78 -12.94
N ALA A 167 -4.96 13.46 -12.93
CA ALA A 167 -5.95 12.60 -13.57
C ALA A 167 -6.02 11.20 -12.97
N ILE A 168 -7.09 10.49 -13.29
CA ILE A 168 -7.20 9.05 -13.09
C ILE A 168 -7.58 8.40 -14.41
N TYR A 169 -6.88 7.32 -14.73
CA TYR A 169 -7.12 6.52 -15.92
C TYR A 169 -7.53 5.11 -15.54
N LYS A 170 -8.30 4.45 -16.40
CA LYS A 170 -8.54 3.02 -16.36
C LYS A 170 -7.78 2.36 -17.49
N VAL A 171 -7.05 1.29 -17.21
CA VAL A 171 -6.09 0.66 -18.14
C VAL A 171 -6.34 -0.84 -18.19
N TRP A 172 -6.36 -1.43 -19.38
CA TRP A 172 -6.59 -2.86 -19.62
C TRP A 172 -5.33 -3.57 -20.12
N SER A 173 -5.26 -4.88 -19.91
CA SER A 173 -4.11 -5.71 -20.34
C SER A 173 -3.84 -5.64 -21.86
N ASN A 174 -4.90 -5.45 -22.64
CA ASN A 174 -4.82 -5.39 -24.10
C ASN A 174 -4.18 -4.09 -24.62
N GLY A 175 -3.92 -3.09 -23.77
CA GLY A 175 -3.33 -1.81 -24.14
C GLY A 175 -4.33 -0.66 -24.28
N ARG A 176 -5.63 -0.93 -24.14
CA ARG A 176 -6.65 0.14 -24.06
C ARG A 176 -6.50 0.88 -22.73
N TYR A 177 -6.70 2.19 -22.77
CA TYR A 177 -6.92 2.99 -21.58
C TYR A 177 -7.97 4.07 -21.83
N GLU A 178 -8.62 4.55 -20.78
CA GLU A 178 -9.59 5.65 -20.83
C GLU A 178 -9.35 6.62 -19.68
N LEU A 179 -9.69 7.89 -19.92
CA LEU A 179 -9.70 8.91 -18.89
C LEU A 179 -10.98 8.77 -18.05
N VAL A 180 -10.83 8.67 -16.73
CA VAL A 180 -11.95 8.61 -15.78
C VAL A 180 -12.29 10.01 -15.27
N VAL A 181 -11.27 10.75 -14.85
CA VAL A 181 -11.40 12.12 -14.36
C VAL A 181 -10.09 12.86 -14.62
N GLN A 182 -10.19 14.14 -15.00
CA GLN A 182 -9.05 15.05 -15.07
C GLN A 182 -9.44 16.36 -14.40
N ASP A 183 -8.64 16.79 -13.44
CA ASP A 183 -8.86 18.04 -12.73
C ASP A 183 -7.55 18.56 -12.14
N ALA A 184 -6.98 19.58 -12.78
CA ALA A 184 -5.74 20.23 -12.37
C ALA A 184 -5.77 20.81 -10.93
N LYS A 185 -6.93 20.83 -10.27
CA LYS A 185 -7.09 21.29 -8.89
C LYS A 185 -7.18 20.14 -7.88
N MET A 186 -7.16 18.88 -8.32
CA MET A 186 -7.23 17.71 -7.44
C MET A 186 -6.06 17.70 -6.45
N GLY A 187 -4.88 18.15 -6.88
CA GLY A 187 -3.74 18.39 -6.01
C GLY A 187 -2.89 17.14 -5.81
N ALA A 188 -2.43 16.60 -6.92
CA ALA A 188 -1.63 15.39 -7.05
C ALA A 188 -2.33 14.14 -6.50
N PRO A 189 -3.34 13.59 -7.22
CA PRO A 189 -3.91 12.29 -6.84
C PRO A 189 -2.81 11.23 -6.81
N ASN A 190 -2.89 10.35 -5.82
CA ASN A 190 -1.85 9.36 -5.57
C ASN A 190 -2.49 7.99 -5.24
N GLY A 191 -2.50 7.55 -3.99
CA GLY A 191 -3.17 6.31 -3.59
C GLY A 191 -4.66 6.33 -3.91
N LEU A 192 -5.16 5.21 -4.42
CA LEU A 192 -6.56 5.05 -4.78
C LEU A 192 -7.05 3.63 -4.54
N TRP A 193 -8.37 3.47 -4.41
CA TRP A 193 -9.02 2.19 -4.24
C TRP A 193 -10.37 2.17 -4.95
N ASP A 194 -10.66 1.10 -5.70
CA ASP A 194 -11.97 0.87 -6.33
C ASP A 194 -12.95 0.19 -5.35
N ASN A 195 -14.04 0.87 -5.03
CA ASN A 195 -15.12 0.32 -4.19
C ASN A 195 -16.23 -0.38 -5.00
N GLY A 196 -16.09 -0.47 -6.32
CA GLY A 196 -17.11 -0.99 -7.24
C GLY A 196 -18.26 -0.01 -7.51
N ASN A 197 -18.44 1.01 -6.66
CA ASN A 197 -19.40 2.11 -6.83
C ASN A 197 -18.73 3.48 -6.93
N GLY A 198 -17.45 3.53 -7.31
CA GLY A 198 -16.63 4.72 -7.36
C GLY A 198 -15.24 4.48 -6.79
N LEU A 199 -14.39 5.51 -6.87
CA LEU A 199 -13.02 5.47 -6.41
C LEU A 199 -12.88 6.26 -5.10
N GLN A 200 -12.16 5.70 -4.14
CA GLN A 200 -11.61 6.45 -3.02
C GLN A 200 -10.18 6.85 -3.39
N VAL A 201 -9.80 8.11 -3.17
CA VAL A 201 -8.51 8.66 -3.62
C VAL A 201 -7.94 9.53 -2.53
N VAL A 202 -6.64 9.42 -2.30
CA VAL A 202 -5.87 10.38 -1.50
C VAL A 202 -5.00 11.24 -2.40
N THR A 203 -4.77 12.47 -1.97
CA THR A 203 -4.01 13.45 -2.75
C THR A 203 -2.78 13.93 -1.99
N PHE A 204 -1.63 13.90 -2.65
CA PHE A 204 -0.35 14.17 -2.03
C PHE A 204 -0.17 15.65 -1.69
N LYS A 205 -0.43 16.55 -2.66
CA LYS A 205 -0.20 17.99 -2.48
C LYS A 205 -1.35 18.68 -1.74
N SER A 206 -2.61 18.38 -2.08
CA SER A 206 -3.75 18.99 -1.40
C SER A 206 -4.08 18.34 -0.05
N GLY A 207 -3.58 17.12 0.22
CA GLY A 207 -3.75 16.45 1.51
C GLY A 207 -5.21 16.06 1.78
N GLN A 208 -5.96 15.70 0.74
CA GLN A 208 -7.39 15.43 0.81
C GLN A 208 -7.69 13.95 0.62
N MET A 209 -8.78 13.52 1.26
CA MET A 209 -9.45 12.26 0.97
C MET A 209 -10.67 12.58 0.09
N VAL A 210 -10.74 11.99 -1.10
CA VAL A 210 -11.74 12.32 -2.13
C VAL A 210 -12.45 11.04 -2.56
N HIS A 211 -13.78 11.06 -2.53
CA HIS A 211 -14.60 10.04 -3.17
C HIS A 211 -15.02 10.52 -4.56
N ILE A 212 -14.79 9.69 -5.59
CA ILE A 212 -15.15 9.97 -6.97
C ILE A 212 -16.22 8.99 -7.41
N THR A 213 -17.40 9.49 -7.74
CA THR A 213 -18.53 8.64 -8.19
C THR A 213 -18.25 8.04 -9.58
N PRO A 214 -19.02 7.03 -10.03
CA PRO A 214 -18.88 6.47 -11.37
C PRO A 214 -19.13 7.50 -12.49
N SER A 215 -19.83 8.59 -12.19
CA SER A 215 -20.05 9.72 -13.11
C SER A 215 -18.90 10.73 -13.11
N GLY A 216 -17.80 10.47 -12.40
CA GLY A 216 -16.66 11.38 -12.26
C GLY A 216 -16.86 12.54 -11.28
N LYS A 217 -17.95 12.56 -10.50
CA LYS A 217 -18.20 13.64 -9.53
C LYS A 217 -17.32 13.45 -8.30
N GLN A 218 -16.56 14.47 -7.96
CA GLN A 218 -15.70 14.48 -6.78
C GLN A 218 -16.45 14.97 -5.54
N LYS A 219 -16.31 14.25 -4.43
CA LYS A 219 -16.77 14.62 -3.09
C LYS A 219 -15.59 14.55 -2.14
N ILE A 220 -15.15 15.71 -1.66
CA ILE A 220 -14.10 15.82 -0.65
C ILE A 220 -14.69 15.38 0.71
N LEU A 221 -13.98 14.49 1.41
CA LEU A 221 -14.29 14.05 2.78
C LEU A 221 -13.69 15.03 3.80
N PRO A 222 -14.00 14.92 5.11
CA PRO A 222 -13.38 15.74 6.14
C PRO A 222 -11.85 15.74 6.01
N THR A 223 -11.20 16.85 6.36
CA THR A 223 -9.75 17.00 6.21
C THR A 223 -8.99 16.00 7.08
N PRO A 224 -8.08 15.20 6.50
CA PRO A 224 -7.20 14.30 7.26
C PRO A 224 -6.31 15.04 8.28
N PRO A 225 -5.82 14.36 9.34
CA PRO A 225 -5.04 15.01 10.40
C PRO A 225 -3.72 15.64 9.94
N SER A 226 -3.14 15.13 8.85
CA SER A 226 -1.92 15.65 8.25
C SER A 226 -1.89 15.39 6.74
N GLY A 227 -1.14 16.20 5.99
CA GLY A 227 -1.06 16.16 4.53
C GLY A 227 0.03 15.20 3.99
N GLY A 228 0.38 15.35 2.70
CA GLY A 228 1.35 14.46 2.05
C GLY A 228 0.83 13.03 1.98
N LEU A 229 -0.43 12.85 1.58
CA LEU A 229 -1.08 11.55 1.57
C LEU A 229 -0.62 10.75 0.36
N ASP A 230 -0.19 9.52 0.59
CA ASP A 230 0.50 8.73 -0.42
C ASP A 230 -0.29 7.49 -0.80
N GLY A 231 -0.12 6.37 -0.09
CA GLY A 231 -0.83 5.11 -0.32
C GLY A 231 -2.23 5.07 0.30
N LEU A 232 -3.08 4.22 -0.27
CA LEU A 232 -4.43 3.93 0.22
C LEU A 232 -4.75 2.44 0.00
N VAL A 233 -5.09 1.74 1.06
CA VAL A 233 -5.54 0.33 1.00
C VAL A 233 -6.83 0.16 1.76
N LYS A 234 -7.60 -0.86 1.38
CA LYS A 234 -8.76 -1.33 2.13
C LYS A 234 -8.46 -2.67 2.80
N LEU A 235 -8.73 -2.76 4.09
CA LEU A 235 -8.62 -4.00 4.84
C LEU A 235 -9.85 -4.90 4.61
N ASN A 236 -9.73 -6.18 4.93
CA ASN A 236 -10.83 -7.15 4.82
C ASN A 236 -12.01 -6.81 5.74
N ASP A 237 -11.78 -6.09 6.83
CA ASP A 237 -12.82 -5.61 7.74
C ASP A 237 -13.52 -4.33 7.26
N GLY A 238 -13.13 -3.81 6.08
CA GLY A 238 -13.74 -2.66 5.44
C GLY A 238 -13.08 -1.32 5.76
N ARG A 239 -12.17 -1.25 6.75
CA ARG A 239 -11.44 -0.01 7.06
C ARG A 239 -10.51 0.38 5.92
N PHE A 240 -10.42 1.67 5.65
CA PHE A 240 -9.35 2.22 4.81
C PHE A 240 -8.18 2.62 5.68
N LEU A 241 -6.97 2.23 5.27
CA LEU A 241 -5.73 2.77 5.80
C LEU A 241 -5.02 3.57 4.73
N PHE A 242 -4.43 4.70 5.12
CA PHE A 242 -3.64 5.54 4.23
C PHE A 242 -2.40 6.10 4.91
N SER A 243 -1.34 6.27 4.13
CA SER A 243 -0.07 6.83 4.62
C SER A 243 -0.05 8.35 4.49
N SER A 244 0.67 8.99 5.41
CA SER A 244 0.88 10.44 5.43
C SER A 244 2.34 10.75 5.72
N TRP A 245 3.00 11.41 4.77
CA TRP A 245 4.35 11.93 4.94
C TRP A 245 4.40 13.03 6.00
N GLY A 246 3.42 13.95 5.98
CA GLY A 246 3.36 15.04 6.94
C GLY A 246 3.14 14.56 8.38
N GLY A 247 2.41 13.46 8.56
CA GLY A 247 2.16 12.86 9.87
C GLY A 247 3.23 11.84 10.31
N SER A 248 4.11 11.42 9.40
CA SER A 248 5.00 10.27 9.61
C SER A 248 4.23 9.04 10.14
N ALA A 249 3.06 8.79 9.54
CA ALA A 249 2.04 7.93 10.13
C ALA A 249 1.15 7.25 9.07
N ILE A 250 0.47 6.19 9.52
CA ILE A 250 -0.68 5.58 8.88
C ILE A 250 -1.92 5.97 9.69
N TYR A 251 -2.95 6.42 8.99
CA TYR A 251 -4.26 6.72 9.57
C TYR A 251 -5.32 5.76 9.05
N ALA A 252 -6.34 5.50 9.85
CA ALA A 252 -7.55 4.80 9.42
C ALA A 252 -8.68 5.82 9.18
N LEU A 253 -9.45 5.62 8.10
CA LEU A 253 -10.74 6.30 7.90
C LEU A 253 -11.84 5.43 8.49
N ASN A 254 -12.55 5.98 9.47
CA ASN A 254 -13.65 5.33 10.18
C ASN A 254 -14.97 5.49 9.39
N GLU A 255 -15.98 4.67 9.70
CA GLU A 255 -17.28 4.68 9.01
C GLU A 255 -18.03 6.02 9.11
N ASP A 256 -17.81 6.76 10.20
CA ASP A 256 -18.38 8.10 10.43
C ASP A 256 -17.60 9.22 9.70
N ASN A 257 -16.64 8.86 8.84
CA ASN A 257 -15.69 9.74 8.15
C ASN A 257 -14.75 10.52 9.07
N THR A 258 -14.53 10.05 10.30
CA THR A 258 -13.44 10.53 11.16
C THR A 258 -12.16 9.74 10.91
N TYR A 259 -11.04 10.23 11.46
CA TYR A 259 -9.74 9.60 11.31
C TYR A 259 -9.19 9.17 12.67
N SER A 260 -8.57 7.99 12.71
CA SER A 260 -7.80 7.51 13.86
C SER A 260 -6.36 7.21 13.47
N LEU A 261 -5.43 7.40 14.41
CA LEU A 261 -4.03 7.00 14.21
C LEU A 261 -3.94 5.48 14.26
N PHE A 262 -3.41 4.87 13.20
CA PHE A 262 -3.17 3.43 13.15
C PHE A 262 -1.74 3.08 13.57
N ALA A 263 -0.75 3.82 13.04
CA ALA A 263 0.66 3.69 13.39
C ALA A 263 1.40 4.99 13.13
N ASP A 264 2.45 5.29 13.89
CA ASP A 264 3.30 6.47 13.73
C ASP A 264 4.79 6.09 13.67
N ALA A 265 5.69 7.07 13.74
CA ALA A 265 7.13 6.85 13.64
C ALA A 265 7.54 6.08 12.37
N LEU A 266 6.94 6.48 11.24
CA LEU A 266 7.22 5.97 9.90
C LEU A 266 7.63 7.18 9.05
N ASP A 267 8.91 7.32 8.71
CA ASP A 267 9.39 8.46 7.92
C ASP A 267 9.10 8.24 6.44
N ALA A 268 8.36 9.19 5.84
CA ALA A 268 7.91 9.13 4.45
C ALA A 268 7.34 7.74 4.07
N PRO A 269 6.27 7.28 4.75
CA PRO A 269 5.61 6.04 4.37
C PRO A 269 4.97 6.26 2.99
N ALA A 270 5.38 5.46 2.01
CA ALA A 270 4.92 5.59 0.62
C ALA A 270 3.65 4.77 0.40
N ASP A 271 3.50 4.13 -0.75
CA ASP A 271 2.34 3.32 -1.09
C ASP A 271 2.23 2.04 -0.23
N LEU A 272 1.02 1.55 0.02
CA LEU A 272 0.76 0.52 1.03
C LEU A 272 0.40 -0.83 0.39
N GLY A 273 0.86 -1.91 1.02
CA GLY A 273 0.49 -3.29 0.68
C GLY A 273 -0.26 -4.01 1.78
N VAL A 274 -1.05 -5.03 1.42
CA VAL A 274 -1.78 -5.87 2.38
C VAL A 274 -1.46 -7.35 2.16
N ASP A 275 -0.83 -7.98 3.15
CA ASP A 275 -0.81 -9.44 3.29
C ASP A 275 -2.08 -9.88 4.00
N SER A 276 -3.11 -10.21 3.21
CA SER A 276 -4.41 -10.66 3.70
C SER A 276 -4.39 -12.07 4.31
N LYS A 277 -3.34 -12.87 4.03
CA LYS A 277 -3.20 -14.21 4.61
C LYS A 277 -2.75 -14.15 6.07
N ARG A 278 -1.99 -13.11 6.44
CA ARG A 278 -1.43 -12.94 7.79
C ARG A 278 -1.91 -11.68 8.50
N ASN A 279 -2.84 -10.94 7.90
CA ASN A 279 -3.34 -9.66 8.38
C ASN A 279 -2.20 -8.69 8.70
N ARG A 280 -1.38 -8.39 7.69
CA ARG A 280 -0.24 -7.47 7.83
C ARG A 280 -0.28 -6.35 6.80
N LEU A 281 -0.06 -5.13 7.28
CA LEU A 281 0.21 -3.96 6.48
C LEU A 281 1.70 -3.95 6.12
N LEU A 282 2.00 -3.71 4.85
CA LEU A 282 3.34 -3.64 4.28
C LEU A 282 3.60 -2.19 3.91
N ILE A 283 4.67 -1.61 4.48
CA ILE A 283 4.90 -0.17 4.46
C ILE A 283 6.33 0.09 3.97
N PRO A 284 6.54 0.44 2.70
CA PRO A 284 7.81 0.98 2.24
C PRO A 284 8.05 2.36 2.84
N LEU A 285 9.30 2.60 3.25
CA LEU A 285 9.77 3.87 3.80
C LEU A 285 10.71 4.52 2.79
N PHE A 286 10.16 5.48 2.04
CA PHE A 286 10.77 6.07 0.85
C PHE A 286 12.20 6.56 1.10
N LYS A 287 12.39 7.31 2.18
CA LYS A 287 13.67 7.97 2.50
C LYS A 287 14.67 7.04 3.20
N GLN A 288 14.20 5.91 3.71
CA GLN A 288 14.98 5.07 4.60
C GLN A 288 15.45 3.77 3.95
N ASN A 289 15.10 3.52 2.68
CA ASN A 289 15.45 2.28 1.98
C ASN A 289 15.06 1.04 2.78
N ALA A 290 13.84 1.06 3.32
CA ALA A 290 13.35 0.05 4.24
C ALA A 290 11.89 -0.31 3.95
N VAL A 291 11.48 -1.49 4.38
CA VAL A 291 10.08 -1.92 4.40
C VAL A 291 9.72 -2.37 5.81
N VAL A 292 8.57 -1.95 6.31
CA VAL A 292 8.03 -2.30 7.62
C VAL A 292 6.80 -3.18 7.45
N PHE A 293 6.69 -4.23 8.26
CA PHE A 293 5.48 -5.04 8.39
C PHE A 293 4.84 -4.76 9.75
N LEU A 294 3.54 -4.44 9.74
CA LEU A 294 2.73 -4.25 10.94
C LEU A 294 1.52 -5.19 10.91
N PRO A 295 1.19 -5.90 11.99
CA PRO A 295 -0.09 -6.61 12.09
C PRO A 295 -1.26 -5.62 12.18
N PHE A 296 -2.47 -6.05 11.80
CA PHE A 296 -3.72 -5.31 11.96
C PHE A 296 -4.91 -6.19 12.36
#